data_AF-F9ZLL1-F1
#
_entry.id   AF-F9ZLL1-F1
#
_cell.length_a   1.000
_cell.length_b   1.000
_cell.length_c   1.000
_cell.angle_alpha   90.00
_cell.angle_beta   90.00
_cell.angle_gamma   90.00
#
_symmetry.space_group_name_H-M   'P 1'
#
loop_
_entity.id
_entity.type
_entity.pdbx_description
1 polymer ?
#
loop_
_entity_poly.entity_id
_entity_poly.type
_entity_poly.pdbx_seq_one_letter_code
_entity_poly.pdbx_strand_id
1 'polypeptide(L)' 'MTRNHLLGYCGMDDEAYFNALVRMFEQALKAVVALESSQQDAFVERLERVRHEGHNWGWGVGDDMDDLMAEYGFAEE' A
#
# COMPACT_ATOMS: atom_id res chain seq x y z
N MET A 1 -14.08 -4.88 40.01
CA MET A 1 -14.53 -5.22 38.64
C MET A 1 -14.67 -3.91 37.87
N THR A 2 -13.62 -3.48 37.18
CA THR A 2 -13.73 -2.42 36.17
C THR A 2 -12.93 -2.91 34.99
N ARG A 3 -13.69 -3.24 33.95
CA ARG A 3 -13.31 -3.99 32.76
C ARG A 3 -12.21 -3.22 32.02
N ASN A 4 -11.06 -3.87 31.82
CA ASN A 4 -9.99 -3.44 30.91
C ASN A 4 -10.58 -3.37 29.49
N HIS A 5 -10.99 -2.17 29.07
CA HIS A 5 -11.53 -1.87 27.75
C HIS A 5 -10.64 -0.84 27.07
N LEU A 6 -9.32 -1.11 27.01
CA LEU A 6 -8.36 -0.21 26.35
C LEU A 6 -7.42 -0.93 25.36
N LEU A 7 -7.50 -2.26 25.24
CA LEU A 7 -6.59 -3.04 24.38
C LEU A 7 -7.29 -3.76 23.23
N GLY A 8 -8.61 -3.57 23.05
CA GLY A 8 -9.38 -4.19 21.96
C GLY A 8 -9.62 -3.30 20.75
N TYR A 9 -9.28 -2.00 20.82
CA TYR A 9 -9.63 -1.02 19.79
C TYR A 9 -8.43 -0.59 18.92
N CYS A 10 -7.18 -0.90 19.31
CA CYS A 10 -6.03 -0.44 18.53
C CYS A 10 -5.86 -1.21 17.21
N GLY A 11 -6.01 -2.54 17.20
CA GLY A 11 -5.73 -3.34 16.00
C GLY A 11 -6.83 -3.38 14.93
N MET A 12 -8.10 -3.11 15.29
CA MET A 12 -9.22 -3.13 14.33
C MET A 12 -9.24 -1.90 13.41
N ASP A 13 -8.85 -0.73 13.92
CA ASP A 13 -8.71 0.48 13.10
C ASP A 13 -7.48 0.37 12.18
N ASP A 14 -6.41 -0.29 12.64
CA ASP A 14 -5.18 -0.45 11.85
C ASP A 14 -5.42 -1.32 10.59
N GLU A 15 -6.15 -2.44 10.68
CA GLU A 15 -6.44 -3.29 9.52
C GLU A 15 -7.28 -2.56 8.45
N ALA A 16 -8.35 -1.87 8.88
CA ALA A 16 -9.18 -1.09 7.96
C ALA A 16 -8.42 0.09 7.34
N TYR A 17 -7.55 0.74 8.13
CA TYR A 17 -6.66 1.80 7.67
C TYR A 17 -5.67 1.29 6.61
N PHE A 18 -4.98 0.18 6.88
CA PHE A 18 -4.04 -0.40 5.94
C PHE A 18 -4.73 -0.94 4.67
N ASN A 19 -5.92 -1.53 4.79
CA ASN A 19 -6.72 -1.90 3.63
C ASN A 19 -7.06 -0.67 2.77
N ALA A 20 -7.49 0.43 3.38
CA ALA A 20 -7.77 1.66 2.67
C ALA A 20 -6.51 2.21 1.98
N LEU A 21 -5.35 2.11 2.63
CA LEU A 21 -4.07 2.53 2.08
C LEU A 21 -3.68 1.70 0.84
N VAL A 22 -3.76 0.38 0.91
CA VAL A 22 -3.53 -0.53 -0.23
C VAL A 22 -4.48 -0.20 -1.39
N ARG A 23 -5.77 0.07 -1.10
CA ARG A 23 -6.74 0.48 -2.12
C ARG A 23 -6.39 1.82 -2.77
N MET A 24 -5.92 2.80 -2.01
CA MET A 24 -5.47 4.08 -2.58
C MET A 24 -4.21 3.90 -3.43
N PHE A 25 -3.31 3.01 -3.02
CA PHE A 25 -2.11 2.65 -3.79
C PHE A 25 -2.48 2.05 -5.15
N GLU A 26 -3.43 1.11 -5.20
CA GLU A 26 -3.97 0.56 -6.45
C GLU A 26 -4.57 1.65 -7.36
N GLN A 27 -5.34 2.59 -6.80
CA GLN A 27 -5.90 3.70 -7.60
C GLN A 27 -4.80 4.61 -8.16
N ALA A 28 -3.71 4.83 -7.41
CA ALA A 28 -2.56 5.56 -7.91
C ALA A 28 -1.90 4.82 -9.08
N LEU A 29 -1.72 3.50 -8.99
CA LEU A 29 -1.19 2.67 -10.10
C LEU A 29 -2.07 2.75 -11.35
N LYS A 30 -3.41 2.64 -11.19
CA LYS A 30 -4.36 2.82 -12.30
C LYS A 30 -4.19 4.18 -12.98
N ALA A 31 -3.97 5.24 -12.21
CA ALA A 31 -3.73 6.57 -12.75
C ALA A 31 -2.39 6.66 -13.49
N VAL A 32 -1.34 6.03 -12.97
CA VAL A 32 0.00 6.00 -13.59
C VAL A 32 -0.03 5.26 -14.93
N VAL A 33 -0.63 4.07 -15.00
CA VAL A 33 -0.72 3.30 -16.26
C VAL A 33 -1.51 4.04 -17.35
N ALA A 34 -2.39 4.97 -16.98
CA ALA A 34 -3.10 5.82 -17.93
C ALA A 34 -2.27 6.99 -18.51
N LEU A 35 -1.07 7.25 -17.97
CA LEU A 35 -0.15 8.28 -18.47
C LEU A 35 0.71 7.78 -19.63
N GLU A 36 1.32 8.70 -20.37
CA GLU A 36 2.37 8.35 -21.33
C GLU A 36 3.59 7.74 -20.62
N SER A 37 4.23 6.75 -21.24
CA SER A 37 5.38 6.03 -20.65
C SER A 37 6.49 6.97 -20.15
N SER A 38 6.74 8.08 -20.84
CA SER A 38 7.74 9.10 -20.45
C SER A 38 7.44 9.78 -19.11
N GLN A 39 6.20 9.72 -18.64
CA GLN A 39 5.74 10.33 -17.40
C GLN A 39 5.57 9.29 -16.28
N GLN A 40 5.50 8.00 -16.61
CA GLN A 40 5.24 6.93 -15.64
C GLN A 40 6.39 6.79 -14.64
N ASP A 41 7.64 6.78 -15.12
CA ASP A 41 8.84 6.52 -14.31
C ASP A 41 8.90 7.34 -13.02
N ALA A 42 8.64 8.65 -13.10
CA ALA A 42 8.71 9.54 -11.95
C ALA A 42 7.62 9.28 -10.89
N PHE A 43 6.47 8.73 -11.31
CA PHE A 43 5.42 8.33 -10.38
C PHE A 43 5.65 6.92 -9.83
N VAL A 44 6.16 6.00 -10.65
CA VAL A 44 6.54 4.65 -10.22
C VAL A 44 7.61 4.72 -9.14
N GLU A 45 8.68 5.50 -9.34
CA GLU A 45 9.75 5.69 -8.33
C GLU A 45 9.18 6.18 -6.98
N ARG A 46 8.14 7.03 -7.01
CA ARG A 46 7.49 7.50 -5.79
C ARG A 46 6.65 6.41 -5.13
N LEU A 47 5.96 5.58 -5.91
CA LEU A 47 5.18 4.46 -5.41
C LEU A 47 6.09 3.36 -4.85
N GLU A 48 7.24 3.11 -5.45
CA GLU A 48 8.26 2.19 -4.90
C GLU A 48 8.73 2.59 -3.51
N ARG A 49 8.90 3.89 -3.25
CA ARG A 49 9.24 4.38 -1.90
C ARG A 49 8.13 4.11 -0.90
N VAL A 50 6.87 4.27 -1.30
CA VAL A 50 5.71 3.95 -0.45
C VAL A 50 5.64 2.44 -0.17
N ARG A 51 5.82 1.62 -1.20
CA ARG A 51 5.92 0.16 -1.10
C ARG A 51 7.03 -0.25 -0.13
N HIS A 52 8.22 0.33 -0.27
CA HIS A 52 9.36 0.04 0.61
C HIS A 52 9.07 0.37 2.08
N GLU A 53 8.42 1.51 2.35
CA GLU A 53 7.98 1.83 3.71
C GLU A 53 6.86 0.88 4.18
N GLY A 54 5.99 0.42 3.28
CA GLY A 54 4.95 -0.57 3.55
C GLY A 54 5.47 -1.87 4.16
N HIS A 55 6.63 -2.33 3.70
CA HIS A 55 7.33 -3.49 4.27
C HIS A 55 7.77 -3.30 5.73
N ASN A 56 7.93 -2.05 6.18
CA ASN A 56 8.31 -1.73 7.56
C ASN A 56 7.10 -1.65 8.53
N TRP A 57 5.87 -1.58 8.03
CA TRP A 57 4.67 -1.43 8.88
C TRP A 57 4.12 -2.76 9.41
N GLY A 58 4.44 -3.88 8.75
CA GLY A 58 3.91 -5.21 9.07
C GLY A 58 2.55 -5.48 8.41
N TRP A 59 1.87 -6.54 8.86
CA TRP A 59 0.52 -6.92 8.41
C TRP A 59 0.35 -7.27 6.91
N GLY A 60 1.43 -7.54 6.19
CA GLY A 60 1.37 -7.91 4.76
C GLY A 60 1.09 -6.73 3.82
N VAL A 61 1.11 -5.49 4.31
CA VAL A 61 0.84 -4.30 3.48
C VAL A 61 1.86 -4.14 2.35
N GLY A 62 3.14 -4.39 2.65
CA GLY A 62 4.19 -4.43 1.64
C GLY A 62 3.95 -5.53 0.61
N ASP A 63 3.59 -6.74 1.05
CA ASP A 63 3.31 -7.87 0.16
C ASP A 63 2.12 -7.57 -0.79
N ASP A 64 1.03 -6.99 -0.27
CA ASP A 64 -0.10 -6.56 -1.10
C ASP A 64 0.31 -5.48 -2.13
N MET A 65 1.21 -4.56 -1.76
CA MET A 65 1.74 -3.55 -2.69
C MET A 65 2.67 -4.16 -3.73
N ASP A 66 3.43 -5.20 -3.40
CA ASP A 66 4.27 -5.95 -4.34
C ASP A 66 3.41 -6.64 -5.41
N ASP A 67 2.35 -7.33 -4.97
CA ASP A 67 1.40 -8.00 -5.86
C ASP A 67 0.74 -6.99 -6.82
N LEU A 68 0.36 -5.82 -6.31
CA LEU A 68 -0.17 -4.73 -7.15
C LEU A 68 0.88 -4.20 -8.13
N MET A 69 2.11 -3.94 -7.71
CA MET A 69 3.16 -3.49 -8.63
C MET A 69 3.38 -4.51 -9.76
N ALA A 70 3.36 -5.82 -9.45
CA ALA A 70 3.44 -6.88 -10.44
C ALA A 70 2.23 -6.92 -11.37
N GLU A 71 1.01 -6.78 -10.85
CA GLU A 71 -0.24 -6.76 -11.64
C GLU A 71 -0.23 -5.64 -12.69
N TYR A 72 0.31 -4.47 -12.35
CA TYR A 72 0.38 -3.31 -13.25
C TYR A 72 1.67 -3.26 -14.10
N GLY A 73 2.54 -4.26 -14.00
CA GLY A 73 3.74 -4.40 -14.85
C GLY A 73 4.96 -3.58 -14.38
N PHE A 74 5.02 -3.22 -13.10
CA PHE A 74 6.12 -2.49 -12.47
C PHE A 74 6.92 -3.33 -11.47
N ALA A 75 6.79 -4.65 -11.49
CA ALA A 75 7.67 -5.51 -10.69
C ALA A 75 9.12 -5.34 -11.15
N GLU A 76 10.04 -5.13 -10.21
CA GLU A 76 11.47 -5.22 -10.48
C GLU A 76 11.84 -6.69 -10.78
N GLU A 77 12.65 -6.93 -11.82
CA GLU A 77 13.20 -8.25 -12.20
C GLU A 77 14.20 -8.81 -11.18
#